data_AF-A0A4R7RNT4-F1
#
_entry.id   AF-A0A4R7RNT4-F1
#
_cell.length_a   1.000
_cell.length_b   1.000
_cell.length_c   1.000
_cell.angle_alpha   90.00
_cell.angle_beta   90.00
_cell.angle_gamma   90.00
#
_symmetry.space_group_name_H-M   'P 1'
#
loop_
_entity.id
_entity.type
_entity.pdbx_description
1 polymer ?
#
loop_
_entity_poly.entity_id
_entity_poly.type
_entity_poly.pdbx_seq_one_letter_code
_entity_poly.pdbx_strand_id
1 'polypeptide(L)'
;MKHASKFFAALTLLVAITVFPSAVSAQYGYATSNYAAQQAAYAQQQQYAAAYQAQMQQQAWAAYHAQQQQQAAYHAQMQQQAAYAAQQQQMMMAVRAVPVARSAPAAGSLIRYDGKYAACSSSLPSQVKYLINAANHLQSSPYVRGGGHGRVEDRAYDCSSSTSYTLIKAGLLKSPLTSAGFAKYGQAGEGRFITIWVKPGDHVFMTVCGLRLDTSGGKVGEGPRWRPQGRSYAGFSPRHPFGL
;
A
#
# COMPACT_ATOMS: atom_id res chain seq x y z
N MET A 1 79.68 -29.78 74.60
CA MET A 1 79.54 -30.16 76.02
C MET A 1 78.11 -29.85 76.44
N LYS A 2 77.33 -30.89 76.78
CA LYS A 2 75.94 -30.82 77.24
C LYS A 2 75.95 -30.72 78.75
N HIS A 3 75.28 -29.73 79.35
CA HIS A 3 74.74 -29.75 80.73
C HIS A 3 73.62 -28.70 80.78
N ALA A 4 72.35 -29.08 80.92
CA ALA A 4 71.65 -29.53 82.13
C ALA A 4 70.91 -28.38 82.84
N SER A 5 69.60 -28.37 82.62
CA SER A 5 68.45 -28.01 83.46
C SER A 5 68.66 -27.13 84.71
N LYS A 6 67.88 -26.04 84.79
CA LYS A 6 67.32 -25.53 86.05
C LYS A 6 65.86 -25.08 85.84
N PHE A 7 64.95 -25.81 86.47
CA PHE A 7 63.60 -25.36 86.84
C PHE A 7 63.69 -24.26 87.90
N PHE A 8 62.84 -23.23 87.85
CA PHE A 8 61.97 -22.76 88.95
C PHE A 8 61.30 -21.41 88.59
N ALA A 9 60.14 -21.19 89.23
CA ALA A 9 59.34 -19.97 89.33
C ALA A 9 58.32 -19.70 88.21
N ALA A 10 57.15 -20.33 88.41
CA ALA A 10 55.88 -19.75 88.01
C ALA A 10 55.73 -18.34 88.60
N LEU A 11 55.56 -17.34 87.74
CA LEU A 11 54.99 -16.06 88.12
C LEU A 11 53.92 -15.71 87.09
N THR A 12 52.68 -15.93 87.49
CA THR A 12 51.48 -15.38 86.88
C THR A 12 51.63 -13.87 86.77
N LEU A 13 51.73 -13.35 85.55
CA LEU A 13 51.48 -11.94 85.27
C LEU A 13 50.44 -11.83 84.15
N LEU A 14 49.39 -11.11 84.52
CA LEU A 14 48.18 -10.75 83.80
C LEU A 14 48.28 -10.70 82.26
N VAL A 15 47.21 -11.27 81.68
CA VAL A 15 46.64 -10.91 80.38
C VAL A 15 46.68 -9.40 80.16
N ALA A 16 47.42 -8.98 79.14
CA ALA A 16 47.06 -7.83 78.32
C ALA A 16 47.13 -8.28 76.85
N ILE A 17 46.26 -9.23 76.49
CA ILE A 17 45.80 -9.28 75.10
C ILE A 17 44.97 -8.01 74.96
N THR A 18 45.60 -6.92 74.50
CA THR A 18 44.84 -5.83 73.92
C THR A 18 44.13 -6.43 72.72
N VAL A 19 42.88 -6.79 72.94
CA VAL A 19 41.95 -7.10 71.88
C VAL A 19 41.92 -5.83 71.02
N PHE A 20 42.50 -5.87 69.83
CA PHE A 20 42.06 -5.01 68.74
C PHE A 20 41.07 -5.83 67.92
N PRO A 21 39.77 -5.98 68.30
CA PRO A 21 38.83 -6.61 67.42
C PRO A 21 38.21 -5.60 66.43
N SER A 22 38.55 -4.31 66.50
CA SER A 22 37.78 -3.25 65.81
C SER A 22 38.34 -2.75 64.47
N ALA A 23 39.63 -2.96 64.15
CA ALA A 23 40.17 -2.56 62.84
C ALA A 23 40.03 -3.66 61.78
N VAL A 24 40.20 -4.93 62.18
CA VAL A 24 40.03 -6.08 61.27
C VAL A 24 38.56 -6.27 60.92
N SER A 25 37.64 -6.20 61.89
CA SER A 25 36.20 -6.31 61.63
C SER A 25 35.65 -5.18 60.73
N ALA A 26 36.19 -3.96 60.84
CA ALA A 26 35.82 -2.85 59.98
C ALA A 26 36.29 -3.06 58.52
N GLN A 27 37.56 -3.42 58.29
CA GLN A 27 38.09 -3.64 56.94
C GLN A 27 37.42 -4.84 56.24
N TYR A 28 37.12 -5.92 56.99
CA TYR A 28 36.31 -7.02 56.47
C TYR A 28 34.85 -6.60 56.20
N GLY A 29 34.25 -5.74 57.04
CA GLY A 29 32.92 -5.15 56.83
C GLY A 29 32.82 -4.23 55.60
N TYR A 30 33.84 -3.43 55.31
CA TYR A 30 33.90 -2.58 54.10
C TYR A 30 34.17 -3.39 52.82
N ALA A 31 35.02 -4.41 52.87
CA ALA A 31 35.26 -5.27 51.71
C ALA A 31 34.01 -6.11 51.36
N THR A 32 33.32 -6.62 52.38
CA THR A 32 32.07 -7.39 52.20
C THR A 32 30.90 -6.52 51.72
N SER A 33 30.77 -5.27 52.19
CA SER A 33 29.73 -4.36 51.71
C SER A 33 29.95 -3.90 50.27
N ASN A 34 31.20 -3.62 49.87
CA ASN A 34 31.51 -3.28 48.48
C ASN A 34 31.28 -4.47 47.52
N TYR A 35 31.62 -5.69 47.93
CA TYR A 35 31.33 -6.89 47.16
C TYR A 35 29.83 -7.17 47.03
N ALA A 36 29.05 -6.93 48.10
CA ALA A 36 27.60 -7.03 48.06
C ALA A 36 26.97 -5.97 47.14
N ALA A 37 27.45 -4.73 47.17
CA ALA A 37 26.99 -3.67 46.28
C ALA A 37 27.31 -3.96 44.81
N GLN A 38 28.51 -4.48 44.51
CA GLN A 38 28.90 -4.86 43.15
C GLN A 38 28.06 -6.03 42.61
N GLN A 39 27.77 -7.03 43.44
CA GLN A 39 26.85 -8.11 43.08
C GLN A 39 25.43 -7.62 42.84
N ALA A 40 24.93 -6.68 43.65
CA ALA A 40 23.61 -6.07 43.45
C ALA A 40 23.54 -5.28 42.13
N ALA A 41 24.60 -4.53 41.79
CA ALA A 41 24.69 -3.80 40.52
C ALA A 41 24.73 -4.75 39.31
N TYR A 42 25.48 -5.86 39.41
CA TYR A 42 25.51 -6.88 38.36
C TYR A 42 24.16 -7.58 38.18
N ALA A 43 23.48 -7.91 39.29
CA ALA A 43 22.14 -8.47 39.25
C ALA A 43 21.13 -7.51 38.61
N GLN A 44 21.22 -6.20 38.91
CA GLN A 44 20.38 -5.18 38.30
C GLN A 44 20.64 -5.05 36.79
N GLN A 45 21.90 -5.11 36.36
CA GLN A 45 22.26 -5.06 34.93
C GLN A 45 21.73 -6.30 34.18
N GLN A 46 21.82 -7.49 34.78
CA GLN A 46 21.25 -8.73 34.24
C GLN A 46 19.73 -8.63 34.09
N GLN A 47 19.04 -8.06 35.08
CA GLN A 47 17.59 -7.83 35.01
C GLN A 47 17.21 -6.88 33.86
N TYR A 48 17.97 -5.79 33.67
CA TYR A 48 17.73 -4.86 32.57
C TYR A 48 17.95 -5.51 31.20
N ALA A 49 19.03 -6.29 31.04
CA ALA A 49 19.32 -7.01 29.81
C ALA A 49 18.22 -8.05 29.49
N ALA A 50 17.76 -8.79 30.49
CA ALA A 50 16.66 -9.75 30.34
C ALA A 50 15.34 -9.07 29.95
N ALA A 51 15.01 -7.93 30.58
CA ALA A 51 13.82 -7.15 30.25
C ALA A 51 13.87 -6.62 28.80
N TYR A 52 15.03 -6.12 28.36
CA TYR A 52 15.23 -5.67 26.99
C TYR A 52 15.07 -6.81 25.97
N GLN A 53 15.67 -7.97 26.24
CA GLN A 53 15.53 -9.15 25.38
C GLN A 53 14.07 -9.63 25.29
N ALA A 54 13.36 -9.66 26.42
CA ALA A 54 11.94 -10.02 26.48
C ALA A 54 11.08 -9.05 25.65
N GLN A 55 11.35 -7.74 25.74
CA GLN A 55 10.66 -6.73 24.94
C GLN A 55 10.89 -6.93 23.43
N MET A 56 12.14 -7.15 23.02
CA MET A 56 12.48 -7.40 21.61
C MET A 56 11.82 -8.67 21.09
N GLN A 57 11.79 -9.74 21.89
CA GLN A 57 11.11 -10.99 21.52
C GLN A 57 9.59 -10.78 21.37
N GLN A 58 8.97 -10.00 22.26
CA GLN A 58 7.55 -9.69 22.18
C GLN A 58 7.22 -8.87 20.92
N GLN A 59 8.07 -7.90 20.55
CA GLN A 59 7.91 -7.12 19.32
C GLN A 59 8.08 -7.98 18.06
N ALA A 60 9.06 -8.88 18.04
CA ALA A 60 9.26 -9.81 16.95
C ALA A 60 8.06 -10.75 16.78
N TRP A 61 7.49 -11.23 17.89
CA TRP A 61 6.29 -12.06 17.89
C TRP A 61 5.06 -11.31 17.38
N ALA A 62 4.88 -10.06 17.81
CA ALA A 62 3.79 -9.20 17.33
C ALA A 62 3.92 -8.91 15.83
N ALA A 63 5.14 -8.64 15.34
CA ALA A 63 5.41 -8.39 13.92
C ALA A 63 5.13 -9.64 13.05
N TYR A 64 5.55 -10.82 13.52
CA TYR A 64 5.25 -12.09 12.86
C TYR A 64 3.74 -12.33 12.72
N HIS A 65 2.97 -12.11 13.80
CA HIS A 65 1.52 -12.25 13.75
C HIS A 65 0.84 -11.20 12.86
N ALA A 66 1.30 -9.96 12.89
CA ALA A 66 0.80 -8.92 12.00
C ALA A 66 1.04 -9.27 10.52
N GLN A 67 2.21 -9.82 10.19
CA GLN A 67 2.51 -10.29 8.84
C GLN A 67 1.59 -11.44 8.41
N GLN A 68 1.36 -12.42 9.28
CA GLN A 68 0.42 -13.51 9.02
C GLN A 68 -1.01 -13.00 8.77
N GLN A 69 -1.49 -12.05 9.58
CA GLN A 69 -2.81 -11.43 9.38
C GLN A 69 -2.91 -10.69 8.06
N GLN A 70 -1.87 -9.97 7.65
CA GLN A 70 -1.82 -9.30 6.35
C GLN A 70 -1.88 -10.28 5.19
N GLN A 71 -1.15 -11.40 5.26
CA GLN A 71 -1.20 -12.45 4.24
C GLN A 71 -2.58 -13.10 4.17
N ALA A 72 -3.20 -13.40 5.32
CA ALA A 72 -4.56 -13.93 5.37
C ALA A 72 -5.59 -12.96 4.78
N ALA A 73 -5.47 -11.66 5.08
CA ALA A 73 -6.32 -10.62 4.50
C ALA A 73 -6.16 -10.51 2.97
N TYR A 74 -4.92 -10.61 2.47
CA TYR A 74 -4.64 -10.65 1.04
C TYR A 74 -5.31 -11.86 0.36
N HIS A 75 -5.19 -13.05 0.95
CA HIS A 75 -5.84 -14.25 0.43
C HIS A 75 -7.37 -14.16 0.46
N ALA A 76 -7.94 -13.63 1.55
CA ALA A 76 -9.39 -13.40 1.66
C ALA A 76 -9.90 -12.41 0.60
N GLN A 77 -9.16 -11.34 0.33
CA GLN A 77 -9.51 -10.38 -0.72
C GLN A 77 -9.51 -11.03 -2.12
N MET A 78 -8.51 -11.86 -2.41
CA MET A 78 -8.43 -12.59 -3.68
C MET A 78 -9.60 -13.59 -3.84
N GLN A 79 -9.97 -14.29 -2.77
CA GLN A 79 -11.13 -15.20 -2.78
C GLN A 79 -12.45 -14.44 -3.00
N GLN A 80 -12.61 -13.26 -2.39
CA GLN A 80 -13.80 -12.42 -2.60
C GLN A 80 -13.90 -11.94 -4.06
N GLN A 81 -12.78 -11.57 -4.68
CA GLN A 81 -12.73 -11.20 -6.09
C GLN A 81 -13.10 -12.39 -7.00
N ALA A 82 -12.62 -13.60 -6.69
CA ALA A 82 -12.97 -14.81 -7.43
C ALA A 82 -14.47 -15.16 -7.29
N ALA A 83 -15.04 -15.04 -6.08
CA ALA A 83 -16.46 -15.25 -5.83
C ALA A 83 -17.33 -14.21 -6.57
N TYR A 84 -16.90 -12.95 -6.59
CA TYR A 84 -17.56 -11.89 -7.35
C TYR A 84 -17.50 -12.14 -8.86
N ALA A 85 -16.36 -12.62 -9.38
CA ALA A 85 -16.23 -13.00 -10.78
C ALA A 85 -17.15 -14.18 -11.15
N ALA A 86 -17.28 -15.18 -10.27
CA ALA A 86 -18.21 -16.30 -10.46
C ALA A 86 -19.68 -15.84 -10.46
N GLN A 87 -20.07 -14.95 -9.54
CA GLN A 87 -21.41 -14.33 -9.56
C GLN A 87 -21.66 -13.52 -10.82
N GLN A 88 -20.68 -12.73 -11.28
CA GLN A 88 -20.81 -11.99 -12.54
C GLN A 88 -20.99 -12.91 -13.73
N GLN A 89 -20.26 -14.03 -13.79
CA GLN A 89 -20.40 -15.02 -14.86
C GLN A 89 -21.81 -15.63 -14.85
N GLN A 90 -22.36 -15.93 -13.67
CA GLN A 90 -23.72 -16.45 -13.52
C GLN A 90 -24.80 -15.42 -13.91
N MET A 91 -24.64 -14.16 -13.52
CA MET A 91 -25.52 -13.05 -13.97
C MET A 91 -25.40 -12.79 -15.48
N MET A 92 -24.21 -12.87 -16.07
CA MET A 92 -24.00 -12.68 -17.51
C MET A 92 -24.73 -13.74 -18.35
N MET A 93 -24.86 -14.98 -17.83
CA MET A 93 -25.70 -16.00 -18.47
C MET A 93 -27.21 -15.70 -18.33
N ALA A 94 -27.63 -14.99 -17.29
CA ALA A 94 -29.03 -14.60 -17.06
C ALA A 94 -29.46 -13.31 -17.81
N VAL A 95 -28.55 -12.35 -18.03
CA VAL A 95 -28.85 -11.01 -18.59
C VAL A 95 -28.90 -10.98 -20.13
N ARG A 96 -28.55 -12.07 -20.81
CA ARG A 96 -28.64 -12.19 -22.29
C ARG A 96 -30.09 -12.09 -22.84
N ALA A 97 -31.09 -11.85 -21.98
CA ALA A 97 -32.52 -11.86 -22.31
C ALA A 97 -33.22 -10.48 -22.39
N VAL A 98 -32.55 -9.32 -22.26
CA VAL A 98 -33.27 -8.01 -22.25
C VAL A 98 -32.65 -6.96 -23.19
N PRO A 99 -33.39 -6.41 -24.18
CA PRO A 99 -32.91 -5.34 -25.04
C PRO A 99 -33.21 -3.94 -24.45
N VAL A 100 -32.27 -3.01 -24.56
CA VAL A 100 -32.47 -1.58 -24.23
C VAL A 100 -32.23 -0.72 -25.48
N ALA A 101 -33.14 0.22 -25.72
CA ALA A 101 -33.24 1.06 -26.93
C ALA A 101 -32.04 2.01 -27.13
N ARG A 102 -31.64 2.18 -28.40
CA ARG A 102 -30.57 3.07 -28.85
C ARG A 102 -31.16 4.33 -29.48
N SER A 103 -30.71 5.50 -29.04
CA SER A 103 -30.81 6.74 -29.82
C SER A 103 -29.89 6.63 -31.05
N ALA A 104 -30.39 6.99 -32.23
CA ALA A 104 -29.68 6.86 -33.50
C ALA A 104 -28.52 7.89 -33.65
N PRO A 105 -27.39 7.53 -34.31
CA PRO A 105 -26.32 8.48 -34.61
C PRO A 105 -26.71 9.38 -35.80
N ALA A 106 -26.41 10.67 -35.71
CA ALA A 106 -26.46 11.58 -36.86
C ALA A 106 -25.45 11.15 -37.94
N ALA A 107 -25.81 11.33 -39.21
CA ALA A 107 -25.04 10.89 -40.37
C ALA A 107 -23.60 11.45 -40.36
N GLY A 108 -22.61 10.55 -40.51
CA GLY A 108 -21.17 10.85 -40.54
C GLY A 108 -20.47 10.59 -39.21
N SER A 109 -20.02 9.35 -38.98
CA SER A 109 -19.37 8.94 -37.73
C SER A 109 -18.19 9.85 -37.36
N LEU A 110 -18.24 10.51 -36.20
CA LEU A 110 -17.21 11.42 -35.71
C LEU A 110 -15.85 10.72 -35.49
N ILE A 111 -15.88 9.40 -35.33
CA ILE A 111 -14.71 8.56 -35.12
C ILE A 111 -14.81 7.30 -36.00
N ARG A 112 -13.67 6.85 -36.55
CA ARG A 112 -13.53 5.57 -37.25
C ARG A 112 -12.59 4.68 -36.46
N TYR A 113 -12.99 3.46 -36.15
CA TYR A 113 -12.17 2.49 -35.44
C TYR A 113 -11.71 1.39 -36.39
N ASP A 114 -10.42 1.04 -36.38
CA ASP A 114 -9.85 0.01 -37.28
C ASP A 114 -9.57 -1.34 -36.61
N GLY A 115 -9.99 -1.51 -35.36
CA GLY A 115 -9.71 -2.71 -34.57
C GLY A 115 -8.56 -2.55 -33.58
N LYS A 116 -7.76 -1.48 -33.69
CA LYS A 116 -6.73 -1.13 -32.69
C LYS A 116 -6.65 0.37 -32.40
N TYR A 117 -6.78 1.20 -33.42
CA TYR A 117 -6.67 2.65 -33.34
C TYR A 117 -7.97 3.32 -33.78
N ALA A 118 -8.17 4.51 -33.24
CA ALA A 118 -9.30 5.36 -33.60
C ALA A 118 -8.81 6.58 -34.37
N ALA A 119 -9.42 6.86 -35.52
CA ALA A 119 -9.20 8.04 -36.33
C ALA A 119 -10.35 9.03 -36.11
N CYS A 120 -10.03 10.30 -35.88
CA CYS A 120 -10.99 11.36 -35.64
C CYS A 120 -11.39 12.10 -36.92
N SER A 121 -12.65 12.52 -37.02
CA SER A 121 -13.09 13.49 -38.05
C SER A 121 -12.35 14.82 -37.91
N SER A 122 -12.09 15.50 -39.03
CA SER A 122 -11.51 16.85 -39.05
C SER A 122 -12.42 17.91 -38.40
N SER A 123 -13.72 17.64 -38.29
CA SER A 123 -14.70 18.52 -37.65
C SER A 123 -14.66 18.53 -36.12
N LEU A 124 -13.92 17.61 -35.48
CA LEU A 124 -13.87 17.54 -34.02
C LEU A 124 -13.06 18.70 -33.39
N PRO A 125 -13.42 19.15 -32.17
CA PRO A 125 -12.60 20.09 -31.41
C PRO A 125 -11.17 19.56 -31.24
N SER A 126 -10.18 20.46 -31.23
CA SER A 126 -8.76 20.10 -31.13
C SER A 126 -8.47 19.26 -29.89
N GLN A 127 -9.07 19.58 -28.74
CA GLN A 127 -8.90 18.82 -27.50
C GLN A 127 -9.35 17.36 -27.65
N VAL A 128 -10.46 17.10 -28.36
CA VAL A 128 -10.95 15.73 -28.59
C VAL A 128 -9.99 14.96 -29.49
N LYS A 129 -9.43 15.60 -30.51
CA LYS A 129 -8.42 14.98 -31.39
C LYS A 129 -7.15 14.62 -30.63
N TYR A 130 -6.66 15.52 -29.76
CA TYR A 130 -5.51 15.25 -28.91
C TYR A 130 -5.76 14.11 -27.92
N LEU A 131 -6.97 14.05 -27.36
CA LEU A 131 -7.38 12.95 -26.49
C LEU A 131 -7.34 11.61 -27.24
N ILE A 132 -7.90 11.56 -28.46
CA ILE A 132 -7.90 10.35 -29.30
C ILE A 132 -6.47 9.91 -29.63
N ASN A 133 -5.59 10.84 -29.99
CA ASN A 133 -4.18 10.53 -30.24
C ASN A 133 -3.46 9.99 -28.99
N ALA A 134 -3.73 10.58 -27.83
CA ALA A 134 -3.19 10.10 -26.56
C ALA A 134 -3.70 8.70 -26.22
N ALA A 135 -4.99 8.44 -26.42
CA ALA A 135 -5.59 7.13 -26.22
C ALA A 135 -5.02 6.08 -27.20
N ASN A 136 -4.74 6.46 -28.44
CA ASN A 136 -4.04 5.60 -29.41
C ASN A 136 -2.62 5.24 -28.94
N HIS A 137 -1.91 6.16 -28.27
CA HIS A 137 -0.58 5.88 -27.72
C HIS A 137 -0.62 4.79 -26.64
N LEU A 138 -1.69 4.73 -25.84
CA LEU A 138 -1.81 3.76 -24.75
C LEU A 138 -2.28 2.36 -25.19
N GLN A 139 -2.60 2.13 -26.46
CA GLN A 139 -3.21 0.87 -26.93
C GLN A 139 -2.33 -0.38 -26.76
N SER A 140 -1.04 -0.21 -26.45
CA SER A 140 -0.13 -1.33 -26.15
C SER A 140 0.37 -1.31 -24.71
N SER A 141 -0.07 -0.36 -23.88
CA SER A 141 0.39 -0.23 -22.51
C SER A 141 -0.15 -1.37 -21.63
N PRO A 142 0.64 -1.86 -20.66
CA PRO A 142 0.18 -2.78 -19.63
C PRO A 142 -0.60 -2.06 -18.53
N TYR A 143 -1.39 -2.84 -17.78
CA TYR A 143 -2.10 -2.39 -16.59
C TYR A 143 -1.31 -2.74 -15.33
N VAL A 144 -1.04 -1.72 -14.53
CA VAL A 144 -0.49 -1.86 -13.18
C VAL A 144 -1.27 -0.93 -12.28
N ARG A 145 -1.89 -1.46 -11.21
CA ARG A 145 -2.62 -0.66 -10.22
C ARG A 145 -1.68 0.41 -9.64
N GLY A 146 -2.06 1.68 -9.70
CA GLY A 146 -1.24 2.81 -9.26
C GLY A 146 -0.17 3.28 -10.27
N GLY A 147 0.07 2.54 -11.36
CA GLY A 147 0.96 2.98 -12.44
C GLY A 147 0.46 4.27 -13.09
N GLY A 148 1.34 5.16 -13.53
CA GLY A 148 0.98 6.41 -14.21
C GLY A 148 0.54 7.56 -13.30
N HIS A 149 0.51 7.40 -11.98
CA HIS A 149 0.20 8.49 -11.04
C HIS A 149 1.43 9.31 -10.63
N GLY A 150 2.59 8.68 -10.48
CA GLY A 150 3.84 9.36 -10.09
C GLY A 150 4.51 10.11 -11.24
N ARG A 151 4.25 9.69 -12.49
CA ARG A 151 4.74 10.32 -13.71
C ARG A 151 3.71 10.15 -14.82
N VAL A 152 3.45 11.21 -15.59
CA VAL A 152 2.50 11.15 -16.69
C VAL A 152 3.00 10.22 -17.79
N GLU A 153 4.28 10.30 -18.14
CA GLU A 153 4.91 9.36 -19.08
C GLU A 153 5.42 8.13 -18.32
N ASP A 154 4.57 7.11 -18.20
CA ASP A 154 4.89 5.85 -17.54
C ASP A 154 4.89 4.66 -18.50
N ARG A 155 5.45 3.55 -18.04
CA ARG A 155 5.51 2.27 -18.74
C ARG A 155 4.24 1.44 -18.54
N ALA A 156 3.38 1.80 -17.59
CA ALA A 156 2.15 1.12 -17.26
C ALA A 156 1.12 2.09 -16.68
N TYR A 157 -0.17 1.81 -16.86
CA TYR A 157 -1.25 2.69 -16.43
C TYR A 157 -2.39 1.90 -15.79
N ASP A 158 -2.91 2.39 -14.68
CA ASP A 158 -4.20 1.94 -14.13
C ASP A 158 -5.41 2.63 -14.79
N CYS A 159 -6.62 2.36 -14.30
CA CYS A 159 -7.86 2.91 -14.85
C CYS A 159 -7.90 4.46 -14.81
N SER A 160 -7.49 5.02 -13.68
CA SER A 160 -7.55 6.46 -13.40
C SER A 160 -6.40 7.25 -14.01
N SER A 161 -5.20 6.70 -14.01
CA SER A 161 -4.03 7.26 -14.70
C SER A 161 -4.17 7.17 -16.21
N SER A 162 -4.80 6.13 -16.77
CA SER A 162 -5.12 6.06 -18.20
C SER A 162 -6.06 7.19 -18.61
N THR A 163 -7.13 7.39 -17.83
CA THR A 163 -8.09 8.49 -18.03
C THR A 163 -7.40 9.85 -17.85
N SER A 164 -6.52 9.97 -16.86
CA SER A 164 -5.75 11.18 -16.60
C SER A 164 -4.77 11.51 -17.72
N TYR A 165 -4.02 10.51 -18.21
CA TYR A 165 -3.04 10.67 -19.28
C TYR A 165 -3.70 11.28 -20.51
N THR A 166 -4.83 10.73 -20.96
CA THR A 166 -5.49 11.22 -22.17
C THR A 166 -6.05 12.64 -22.00
N LEU A 167 -6.59 12.97 -20.83
CA LEU A 167 -7.05 14.33 -20.51
C LEU A 167 -5.89 15.33 -20.39
N ILE A 168 -4.76 14.94 -19.79
CA ILE A 168 -3.56 15.79 -19.68
C ILE A 168 -3.00 16.09 -21.06
N LYS A 169 -2.86 15.07 -21.91
CA LYS A 169 -2.40 15.23 -23.30
C LYS A 169 -3.34 16.06 -24.16
N ALA A 170 -4.62 16.13 -23.79
CA ALA A 170 -5.61 17.00 -24.42
C ALA A 170 -5.67 18.43 -23.84
N GLY A 171 -4.88 18.74 -22.80
CA GLY A 171 -4.93 20.03 -22.10
C GLY A 171 -6.17 20.22 -21.23
N LEU A 172 -6.88 19.14 -20.90
CA LEU A 172 -8.14 19.14 -20.13
C LEU A 172 -7.95 18.81 -18.65
N LEU A 173 -6.74 18.42 -18.25
CA LEU A 173 -6.38 18.10 -16.87
C LEU A 173 -4.91 18.49 -16.63
N LYS A 174 -4.59 19.01 -15.43
CA LYS A 174 -3.24 19.49 -15.10
C LYS A 174 -2.35 18.43 -14.44
N SER A 175 -2.94 17.48 -13.71
CA SER A 175 -2.23 16.45 -12.95
C SER A 175 -3.07 15.17 -12.85
N PRO A 176 -2.46 13.98 -12.68
CA PRO A 176 -3.20 12.75 -12.50
C PRO A 176 -4.20 12.80 -11.35
N LEU A 177 -5.37 12.19 -11.55
CA LEU A 177 -6.40 12.02 -10.55
C LEU A 177 -6.65 10.53 -10.31
N THR A 178 -6.98 10.17 -9.08
CA THR A 178 -7.53 8.86 -8.73
C THR A 178 -8.99 8.74 -9.22
N SER A 179 -9.52 7.51 -9.24
CA SER A 179 -10.95 7.28 -9.55
C SER A 179 -11.88 8.05 -8.62
N ALA A 180 -11.51 8.20 -7.34
CA ALA A 180 -12.25 9.04 -6.38
C ALA A 180 -12.14 10.54 -6.72
N GLY A 181 -10.97 11.01 -7.17
CA GLY A 181 -10.78 12.39 -7.62
C GLY A 181 -11.67 12.77 -8.80
N PHE A 182 -11.87 11.85 -9.75
CA PHE A 182 -12.75 12.08 -10.90
C PHE A 182 -14.22 12.33 -10.52
N ALA A 183 -14.66 11.94 -9.33
CA ALA A 183 -16.02 12.21 -8.86
C ALA A 183 -16.34 13.72 -8.80
N LYS A 184 -15.30 14.56 -8.65
CA LYS A 184 -15.41 16.02 -8.57
C LYS A 184 -14.88 16.74 -9.81
N TYR A 185 -14.43 16.00 -10.82
CA TYR A 185 -13.87 16.57 -12.04
C TYR A 185 -14.97 17.01 -13.02
N GLY A 186 -14.78 18.16 -13.68
CA GLY A 186 -15.67 18.63 -14.74
C GLY A 186 -17.12 18.85 -14.27
N GLN A 187 -18.06 18.75 -15.21
CA GLN A 187 -19.50 18.85 -14.96
C GLN A 187 -20.13 17.46 -14.80
N ALA A 188 -21.26 17.39 -14.09
CA ALA A 188 -22.04 16.16 -13.97
C ALA A 188 -22.82 15.88 -15.26
N GLY A 189 -23.02 14.60 -15.58
CA GLY A 189 -23.74 14.16 -16.76
C GLY A 189 -22.83 13.74 -17.91
N GLU A 190 -23.44 13.18 -18.94
CA GLU A 190 -22.74 12.81 -20.18
C GLU A 190 -22.32 14.06 -20.96
N GLY A 191 -21.12 14.03 -21.53
CA GLY A 191 -20.62 15.09 -22.40
C GLY A 191 -21.03 14.87 -23.85
N ARG A 192 -20.86 15.90 -24.67
CA ARG A 192 -21.19 15.83 -26.11
C ARG A 192 -20.24 14.92 -26.87
N PHE A 193 -18.95 14.98 -26.53
CA PHE A 193 -17.88 14.22 -27.16
C PHE A 193 -17.19 13.29 -26.18
N ILE A 194 -17.03 13.71 -24.91
CA ILE A 194 -16.29 12.96 -23.90
C ILE A 194 -17.17 12.75 -22.69
N THR A 195 -17.44 11.48 -22.36
CA THR A 195 -18.06 11.12 -21.07
C THR A 195 -17.07 10.26 -20.29
N ILE A 196 -16.76 10.70 -19.08
CA ILE A 196 -15.97 9.98 -18.09
C ILE A 196 -16.95 9.27 -17.16
N TRP A 197 -16.86 7.95 -17.12
CA TRP A 197 -17.71 7.11 -16.30
C TRP A 197 -16.99 6.82 -15.00
N VAL A 198 -17.50 7.36 -13.89
CA VAL A 198 -16.79 7.33 -12.60
C VAL A 198 -17.51 6.44 -11.62
N LYS A 199 -16.80 5.46 -11.08
CA LYS A 199 -17.18 4.76 -9.84
C LYS A 199 -16.10 5.04 -8.80
N PRO A 200 -16.33 5.98 -7.87
CA PRO A 200 -15.29 6.47 -6.95
C PRO A 200 -14.63 5.34 -6.16
N GLY A 201 -13.30 5.31 -6.12
CA GLY A 201 -12.52 4.29 -5.39
C GLY A 201 -12.40 2.94 -6.10
N ASP A 202 -13.21 2.67 -7.13
CA ASP A 202 -13.25 1.37 -7.81
C ASP A 202 -12.71 1.45 -9.24
N HIS A 203 -13.41 2.18 -10.12
CA HIS A 203 -13.10 2.18 -11.54
C HIS A 203 -13.44 3.51 -12.20
N VAL A 204 -12.67 3.87 -13.22
CA VAL A 204 -12.96 4.99 -14.10
C VAL A 204 -12.51 4.67 -15.51
N PHE A 205 -13.31 5.08 -16.48
CA PHE A 205 -13.01 4.94 -17.90
C PHE A 205 -13.74 6.05 -18.67
N MET A 206 -13.61 6.09 -19.99
CA MET A 206 -14.31 7.10 -20.78
C MET A 206 -14.89 6.55 -22.08
N THR A 207 -15.89 7.25 -22.61
CA THR A 207 -16.36 7.12 -23.98
C THR A 207 -16.05 8.41 -24.73
N VAL A 208 -15.44 8.29 -25.89
CA VAL A 208 -15.01 9.39 -26.75
C VAL A 208 -15.72 9.23 -28.09
N CYS A 209 -16.62 10.14 -28.42
CA CYS A 209 -17.50 10.04 -29.59
C CYS A 209 -18.22 8.68 -29.67
N GLY A 210 -18.62 8.13 -28.52
CA GLY A 210 -19.27 6.83 -28.39
C GLY A 210 -18.33 5.61 -28.36
N LEU A 211 -17.04 5.76 -28.68
CA LEU A 211 -16.07 4.67 -28.57
C LEU A 211 -15.48 4.60 -27.16
N ARG A 212 -15.52 3.42 -26.54
CA ARG A 212 -15.07 3.23 -25.16
C ARG A 212 -13.56 3.05 -25.08
N LEU A 213 -12.90 3.80 -24.20
CA LEU A 213 -11.52 3.60 -23.76
C LEU A 213 -11.54 3.08 -22.33
N ASP A 214 -11.09 1.84 -22.10
CA ASP A 214 -11.27 1.16 -20.82
C ASP A 214 -10.15 0.15 -20.55
N THR A 215 -9.72 0.05 -19.30
CA THR A 215 -8.75 -0.97 -18.83
C THR A 215 -9.43 -2.28 -18.42
N SER A 216 -10.77 -2.34 -18.47
CA SER A 216 -11.56 -3.54 -18.22
C SER A 216 -12.23 -4.07 -19.50
N GLY A 217 -12.67 -5.33 -19.46
CA GLY A 217 -13.36 -5.97 -20.59
C GLY A 217 -12.45 -6.66 -21.60
N GLY A 218 -11.26 -7.10 -21.18
CA GLY A 218 -10.47 -8.07 -21.91
C GLY A 218 -9.46 -8.80 -21.02
N LYS A 219 -8.20 -8.94 -21.46
CA LYS A 219 -7.17 -9.76 -20.80
C LYS A 219 -6.68 -9.13 -19.48
N VAL A 220 -6.41 -9.98 -18.49
CA VAL A 220 -5.78 -9.55 -17.23
C VAL A 220 -4.43 -8.89 -17.50
N GLY A 221 -4.17 -7.77 -16.84
CA GLY A 221 -2.91 -7.02 -16.97
C GLY A 221 -2.81 -6.17 -18.24
N GLU A 222 -3.86 -6.11 -19.08
CA GLU A 222 -3.86 -5.20 -20.22
C GLU A 222 -4.32 -3.80 -19.81
N GLY A 223 -3.55 -2.80 -20.21
CA GLY A 223 -3.87 -1.39 -20.00
C GLY A 223 -5.08 -0.96 -20.83
N PRO A 224 -5.28 0.36 -21.00
CA PRO A 224 -6.48 0.86 -21.67
C PRO A 224 -6.49 0.44 -23.14
N ARG A 225 -7.64 -0.01 -23.61
CA ARG A 225 -7.88 -0.30 -25.03
C ARG A 225 -9.13 0.42 -25.50
N TRP A 226 -9.16 0.73 -26.78
CA TRP A 226 -10.40 0.97 -27.47
C TRP A 226 -11.23 -0.30 -27.48
N ARG A 227 -12.50 -0.18 -27.11
CA ARG A 227 -13.45 -1.28 -27.00
C ARG A 227 -14.70 -0.94 -27.82
N PRO A 228 -14.97 -1.67 -28.92
CA PRO A 228 -16.22 -1.50 -29.65
C PRO A 228 -17.41 -2.12 -28.91
N GLN A 229 -17.17 -3.08 -28.01
CA GLN A 229 -18.22 -3.71 -27.23
C GLN A 229 -18.74 -2.76 -26.15
N GLY A 230 -20.07 -2.67 -26.06
CA GLY A 230 -20.74 -1.98 -24.95
C GLY A 230 -20.45 -2.64 -23.60
N ARG A 231 -20.74 -1.91 -22.53
CA ARG A 231 -20.71 -2.41 -21.15
C ARG A 231 -21.90 -1.86 -20.38
N SER A 232 -22.19 -2.49 -19.24
CA SER A 232 -23.07 -1.85 -18.26
C SER A 232 -22.40 -0.62 -17.65
N TYR A 233 -23.18 0.46 -17.55
CA TYR A 233 -22.85 1.69 -16.85
C TYR A 233 -23.46 1.75 -15.44
N ALA A 234 -24.09 0.65 -14.98
CA ALA A 234 -24.69 0.61 -13.65
C ALA A 234 -23.66 0.91 -12.55
N GLY A 235 -24.01 1.85 -11.67
CA GLY A 235 -23.15 2.31 -10.58
C GLY A 235 -22.00 3.24 -11.02
N PHE A 236 -21.98 3.69 -12.28
CA PHE A 236 -21.10 4.76 -12.73
C PHE A 236 -21.87 6.08 -12.80
N SER A 237 -21.25 7.13 -12.25
CA SER A 237 -21.73 8.50 -12.37
C SER A 237 -21.00 9.16 -13.55
N PRO A 238 -21.71 9.60 -14.60
CA PRO A 238 -21.08 10.27 -15.74
C PRO A 238 -20.61 11.68 -15.36
N ARG A 239 -19.45 12.06 -15.88
CA ARG A 239 -18.82 13.39 -15.79
C ARG A 239 -18.27 13.77 -17.16
N HIS A 240 -18.09 15.07 -17.44
CA HIS A 240 -17.43 15.53 -18.66
C HIS A 240 -16.61 16.80 -18.46
N PRO A 241 -15.55 17.04 -19.26
CA PRO A 241 -14.82 18.30 -19.27
C PRO A 241 -15.74 19.47 -19.66
N PHE A 242 -15.53 20.66 -19.08
CA PHE A 242 -16.34 21.84 -19.39
C PHE A 242 -16.34 22.15 -20.89
N GLY A 243 -17.53 22.33 -21.47
CA GLY A 243 -17.71 22.68 -22.87
C GLY A 243 -17.49 21.54 -23.88
N LEU A 244 -17.39 20.28 -23.43
CA LEU A 244 -17.17 19.09 -24.28
C LEU A 244 -18.15 17.94 -24.03
#